data_AF-A0A6G8U5M4-F1
#
_entry.id   AF-A0A6G8U5M4-F1
#
_cell.length_a   1.000
_cell.length_b   1.000
_cell.length_c   1.000
_cell.angle_alpha   90.00
_cell.angle_beta   90.00
_cell.angle_gamma   90.00
#
_symmetry.space_group_name_H-M   'P 1'
#
loop_
_entity.id
_entity.type
_entity.pdbx_description
1 polymer ?
#
loop_
_entity_poly.entity_id
_entity_poly.type
_entity_poly.pdbx_seq_one_letter_code
_entity_poly.pdbx_strand_id
1 'polypeptide(L)' 'MLDDEFNEQRAKILRELAEQADPFIKKRILNLVQRYEPRRKPMPIDERLASRGDNVDK' A
#
# COMPACT_ATOMS: atom_id res chain seq x y z
N MET A 1 -6.01 -10.68 -16.66
CA MET A 1 -5.52 -9.67 -15.73
C MET A 1 -4.46 -8.87 -16.45
N LEU A 2 -4.82 -7.70 -16.95
CA LEU A 2 -3.90 -6.69 -17.51
C LEU A 2 -3.25 -5.86 -16.39
N ASP A 3 -3.39 -6.31 -15.14
CA ASP A 3 -3.83 -5.40 -14.10
C ASP A 3 -2.72 -5.07 -13.11
N ASP A 4 -1.87 -6.02 -12.71
CA ASP A 4 -0.93 -5.76 -11.61
C ASP A 4 0.25 -4.89 -12.04
N GLU A 5 0.93 -5.23 -13.14
CA GLU A 5 2.04 -4.41 -13.66
C GLU A 5 1.56 -3.02 -14.09
N PHE A 6 0.38 -2.94 -14.73
CA PHE A 6 -0.24 -1.67 -15.09
C PHE A 6 -0.55 -0.83 -13.85
N ASN A 7 -1.14 -1.44 -12.82
CA ASN A 7 -1.46 -0.78 -11.56
C ASN A 7 -0.20 -0.31 -10.82
N GLU A 8 0.86 -1.11 -10.80
CA GLU A 8 2.16 -0.76 -10.21
C GLU A 8 2.79 0.44 -10.92
N GLN A 9 2.86 0.40 -12.26
CA GLN A 9 3.36 1.51 -13.06
C GLN A 9 2.54 2.78 -12.83
N ARG A 10 1.20 2.66 -12.76
CA ARG A 10 0.31 3.80 -12.52
C ARG A 10 0.47 4.36 -11.11
N ALA A 11 0.58 3.50 -10.11
CA ALA A 11 0.85 3.90 -8.73
C ALA A 11 2.19 4.66 -8.64
N LYS A 12 3.23 4.20 -9.33
CA LYS A 12 4.54 4.88 -9.38
C LYS A 12 4.43 6.28 -9.97
N ILE A 13 3.83 6.43 -11.15
CA ILE A 13 3.65 7.74 -11.82
C ILE A 13 2.86 8.70 -10.94
N LEU A 14 1.79 8.22 -10.30
CA LEU A 14 0.97 9.05 -9.41
C LEU A 14 1.75 9.50 -8.17
N ARG A 15 2.62 8.66 -7.59
CA ARG A 15 3.49 9.08 -6.48
C ARG A 15 4.49 10.16 -6.93
N GLU A 16 5.09 10.00 -8.11
CA GLU A 16 6.00 11.01 -8.68
C GLU A 16 5.27 12.36 -8.89
N LEU A 17 4.05 12.34 -9.42
CA LEU A 17 3.21 13.54 -9.56
C LEU A 17 2.84 14.16 -8.21
N ALA A 18 2.56 13.34 -7.20
CA ALA A 18 2.21 13.80 -5.87
C ALA A 18 3.37 14.56 -5.20
N GLU A 19 4.62 14.17 -5.46
CA GLU A 19 5.80 14.87 -4.94
C GLU A 19 5.99 16.27 -5.52
N GLN A 20 5.49 16.51 -6.73
CA GLN A 20 5.58 17.81 -7.42
C GLN A 20 4.37 18.73 -7.15
N ALA A 21 3.31 18.19 -6.55
CA ALA A 21 2.05 18.90 -6.35
C ALA A 21 2.03 19.73 -5.06
N ASP A 22 1.15 20.73 -5.00
CA ASP A 22 0.85 21.44 -3.76
C ASP A 22 0.27 20.48 -2.69
N PRO A 23 0.30 20.85 -1.40
CA PRO A 23 -0.13 19.95 -0.31
C PRO A 23 -1.58 19.45 -0.42
N PHE A 24 -2.49 20.23 -1.01
CA PHE A 24 -3.89 19.84 -1.18
C PHE A 24 -4.04 18.81 -2.30
N ILE A 25 -3.40 19.06 -3.44
CA ILE A 25 -3.40 18.14 -4.58
C ILE A 25 -2.60 16.86 -4.27
N LYS A 26 -1.46 16.96 -3.58
CA LYS A 26 -0.67 15.82 -3.11
C LYS A 26 -1.53 14.81 -2.34
N LYS A 27 -2.32 15.27 -1.37
CA LYS A 27 -3.25 14.42 -0.60
C LYS A 27 -4.26 13.70 -1.49
N ARG A 28 -4.81 14.40 -2.49
CA ARG A 28 -5.77 13.82 -3.43
C ARG A 28 -5.13 12.77 -4.33
N ILE A 29 -3.93 13.03 -4.84
CA ILE A 29 -3.20 12.08 -5.69
C ILE A 29 -2.82 10.83 -4.88
N LEU A 30 -2.35 10.99 -3.63
CA LEU A 30 -2.03 9.84 -2.78
C LEU A 30 -3.26 8.97 -2.45
N ASN A 31 -4.44 9.58 -2.26
CA ASN A 31 -5.70 8.82 -2.12
C ASN A 31 -6.04 8.04 -3.41
N LEU A 32 -5.69 8.58 -4.57
CA LEU A 32 -5.88 7.88 -5.84
C LEU A 32 -4.93 6.69 -5.98
N VAL A 33 -3.68 6.81 -5.54
CA VAL A 33 -2.69 5.71 -5.52
C VAL A 33 -3.22 4.47 -4.80
N GLN A 34 -3.95 4.64 -3.69
CA GLN A 34 -4.52 3.53 -2.91
C GLN A 34 -5.49 2.66 -3.72
N ARG A 35 -6.06 3.17 -4.82
CA ARG A 35 -6.94 2.37 -5.71
C ARG A 35 -6.16 1.44 -6.63
N TYR A 36 -4.91 1.77 -6.90
CA TYR A 36 -4.00 1.01 -7.76
C TYR A 36 -3.08 0.10 -6.94
N GLU A 37 -2.85 0.38 -5.66
CA GLU A 37 -2.09 -0.53 -4.83
C GLU A 37 -2.84 -1.85 -4.61
N PRO A 38 -2.14 -3.01 -4.64
CA PRO A 38 -2.76 -4.28 -4.31
C PRO A 38 -3.34 -4.19 -2.91
N ARG A 39 -4.64 -4.50 -2.78
CA ARG A 39 -5.30 -4.54 -1.48
C ARG A 39 -4.53 -5.50 -0.61
N ARG A 40 -3.88 -5.00 0.45
CA ARG A 40 -3.29 -5.86 1.46
C ARG A 40 -4.40 -6.75 1.96
N LYS A 41 -4.33 -8.04 1.64
CA LYS A 41 -5.25 -9.03 2.23
C LYS A 41 -5.14 -8.84 3.74
N PRO A 42 -6.25 -8.72 4.47
CA PRO A 42 -6.16 -8.74 5.93
C PRO A 42 -5.41 -10.03 6.29
N MET A 43 -4.26 -9.91 6.94
CA MET A 43 -3.56 -11.09 7.45
C MET A 43 -4.57 -11.90 8.26
N PRO A 44 -4.65 -13.23 8.04
CA PRO A 44 -5.44 -14.10 8.90
C PRO A 44 -5.08 -13.82 10.36
N ILE A 45 -6.09 -13.76 11.23
CA ILE A 45 -5.90 -13.43 12.65
C ILE A 45 -4.88 -14.41 13.29
N ASP A 46 -4.84 -15.65 12.81
CA ASP A 46 -3.91 -16.70 13.23
C ASP A 46 -2.44 -16.31 13.06
N GLU A 47 -2.09 -15.62 11.98
CA GLU A 47 -0.71 -15.21 11.67
C GLU A 47 -0.25 -14.04 12.56
N ARG A 48 -1.19 -13.17 12.98
CA ARG A 48 -0.92 -12.09 13.94
C ARG A 48 -0.66 -12.61 15.35
N LEU A 49 -1.28 -13.75 15.72
CA LEU A 49 -1.10 -14.35 17.03
C LEU A 49 0.23 -15.12 17.11
N ALA A 50 0.64 -15.78 16.02
CA ALA A 50 1.91 -16.49 15.93
C ALA A 50 3.12 -15.57 16.15
N SER A 51 3.14 -14.38 15.53
CA SER A 51 4.24 -13.41 15.72
C SER A 51 4.34 -12.83 17.15
N ARG A 52 3.33 -13.05 18.00
CA ARG A 52 3.31 -12.56 19.39
C ARG A 52 3.80 -13.62 20.40
N GLY A 53 3.92 -14.88 20.00
CA GLY A 53 4.28 -16.01 20.87
C GLY A 53 5.77 -16.23 21.08
N ASP A 54 6.64 -15.73 20.20
CA ASP A 54 8.08 -16.05 20.19
C ASP A 54 8.97 -15.22 21.13
N ASN A 55 8.39 -14.49 22.10
CA ASN A 55 9.15 -13.66 23.05
C ASN A 55 8.84 -14.01 24.53
N VAL A 56 8.74 -15.30 24.83
CA VAL A 56 8.90 -15.79 26.20
C VAL A 56 9.82 -17.02 26.12
N ASP A 57 10.88 -17.01 26.91
CA ASP A 57 11.90 -18.05 27.08
C ASP A 57 13.14 -18.02 26.18
N LYS A 58 14.06 -17.10 26.52
CA LYS A 58 15.48 -17.46 26.69
C LYS A 58 16.18 -16.59 27.72
#